data_AF-A0A7S0PVN3-F1
#
_entry.id   AF-A0A7S0PVN3-F1
#
_cell.length_a   1.000
_cell.length_b   1.000
_cell.length_c   1.000
_cell.angle_alpha   90.00
_cell.angle_beta   90.00
_cell.angle_gamma   90.00
#
_symmetry.space_group_name_H-M   'P 1'
#
loop_
_entity.id
_entity.type
_entity.pdbx_description
1 polymer ?
#
loop_
_entity_poly.entity_id
_entity_poly.type
_entity_poly.pdbx_seq_one_letter_code
_entity_poly.pdbx_strand_id
1 'polypeptide(L)'
;RVATAVGMLRDAIATSDASLAEGTRVYDDDASLVELTTDEARRVWDETVATHLRNRTTWIDNLEKDVASAATETREEMATALAHTVDALSAVAHASRGDVERFAAEATMEINADALEDRRGVAELLARLRTREIERERSERTAYDAALVRWRTLRTERGVSLFAELIQSERMSDNPEREAITRELAEDQVKARDSLLAHANAFKALLPGRGDDGGGGGGGSFGSGSFRFGVEMNPVGVKRWAAGLLARCDAWDGACALGLKRLEALERELRAEADEALSTVVDAVEEYAGPIMDGRAREKLVRKRCVRVYDERNADAAEYIERVRAVVEPQRLEWRRKCECLMRFARRVARVRDVHRREAEAIHESVFARLDARRAEHERVDAAKEGAFDAACEDIAVAADEAKLEAAVDVAHQRLDDIELNYRDFNVAMGEIARSNPKSQSEAWEEYQRRLCLVMRLVPNAAPRPEPEPEPEAAPEPE
;
A
#
# COMPACT_ATOMS: atom_id res chain seq x y z
N ARG A 1 51.71 -45.43 49.71
CA ARG A 1 51.80 -44.88 48.33
C ARG A 1 50.53 -45.19 47.53
N VAL A 2 50.20 -46.47 47.26
CA VAL A 2 49.01 -46.86 46.49
C VAL A 2 47.70 -46.29 47.08
N ALA A 3 47.50 -46.38 48.39
CA ALA A 3 46.31 -45.82 49.05
C ALA A 3 46.14 -44.30 48.80
N THR A 4 47.24 -43.55 48.73
CA THR A 4 47.23 -42.12 48.41
C THR A 4 46.85 -41.88 46.96
N ALA A 5 47.41 -42.64 46.01
CA ALA A 5 47.08 -42.54 44.59
C ALA A 5 45.60 -42.89 44.32
N VAL A 6 45.07 -43.92 44.99
CA VAL A 6 43.64 -44.28 44.94
C VAL A 6 42.76 -43.15 45.49
N GLY A 7 43.15 -42.54 46.63
CA GLY A 7 42.44 -41.39 47.19
C GLY A 7 42.40 -40.20 46.24
N MET A 8 43.55 -39.85 45.65
CA MET A 8 43.64 -38.78 44.65
C MET A 8 42.78 -39.05 43.42
N LEU A 9 42.78 -40.29 42.90
CA LEU A 9 41.92 -40.67 41.77
C LEU A 9 40.44 -40.50 42.13
N ARG A 10 40.03 -40.95 43.32
CA ARG A 10 38.64 -40.87 43.77
C ARG A 10 38.16 -39.42 43.83
N ASP A 11 38.98 -38.54 44.40
CA ASP A 11 38.61 -37.13 44.56
C ASP A 11 38.64 -36.39 43.20
N ALA A 12 39.56 -36.75 42.30
CA ALA A 12 39.60 -36.24 40.92
C ALA A 12 38.37 -36.68 40.11
N ILE A 13 37.95 -37.95 40.25
CA ILE A 13 36.73 -38.48 39.64
C ILE A 13 35.50 -37.74 40.17
N ALA A 14 35.35 -37.57 41.49
CA ALA A 14 34.21 -36.88 42.08
C ALA A 14 34.12 -35.41 41.62
N THR A 15 35.26 -34.72 41.55
CA THR A 15 35.33 -33.35 41.05
C THR A 15 34.94 -33.28 39.56
N SER A 16 35.46 -34.21 38.76
CA SER A 16 35.10 -34.32 37.34
C SER A 16 33.61 -34.61 37.14
N ASP A 17 32.98 -35.37 38.03
CA ASP A 17 31.55 -35.69 37.94
C ASP A 17 30.69 -34.45 38.17
N ALA A 18 31.05 -33.63 39.16
CA ALA A 18 30.38 -32.36 39.42
C ALA A 18 30.57 -31.36 38.25
N SER A 19 31.79 -31.24 37.72
CA SER A 19 32.06 -30.37 36.57
C SER A 19 31.34 -30.83 35.30
N LEU A 20 31.29 -32.14 35.04
CA LEU A 20 30.58 -32.68 33.90
C LEU A 20 29.07 -32.41 34.02
N ALA A 21 28.47 -32.67 35.19
CA ALA A 21 27.06 -32.42 35.43
C ALA A 21 26.67 -30.94 35.22
N GLU A 22 27.50 -30.01 35.69
CA GLU A 22 27.27 -28.57 35.46
C GLU A 22 27.42 -28.21 33.97
N GLY A 23 28.44 -28.74 33.30
CA GLY A 23 28.67 -28.47 31.88
C GLY A 23 27.63 -29.07 30.93
N THR A 24 26.94 -30.15 31.33
CA THR A 24 25.86 -30.78 30.56
C THR A 24 24.46 -30.31 30.98
N ARG A 25 24.36 -29.42 31.98
CA ARG A 25 23.09 -28.93 32.52
C ARG A 25 22.17 -28.28 31.49
N VAL A 26 22.75 -27.74 30.42
CA VAL A 26 22.01 -27.18 29.28
C VAL A 26 21.09 -28.20 28.58
N TYR A 27 21.35 -29.50 28.74
CA TYR A 27 20.49 -30.55 28.17
C TYR A 27 19.16 -30.71 28.93
N ASP A 28 19.08 -30.22 30.17
CA ASP A 28 17.94 -30.43 31.07
C ASP A 28 16.83 -29.38 30.89
N ASP A 29 17.14 -28.24 30.25
CA ASP A 29 16.23 -27.13 30.06
C ASP A 29 16.09 -26.76 28.58
N ASP A 30 14.87 -26.89 28.05
CA ASP A 30 14.57 -26.59 26.65
C ASP A 30 14.80 -25.12 26.30
N ALA A 31 14.60 -24.19 27.25
CA ALA A 31 14.83 -22.77 27.04
C ALA A 31 16.32 -22.47 26.86
N SER A 32 17.18 -23.04 27.69
CA SER A 32 18.64 -22.93 27.54
C SER A 32 19.14 -23.68 26.29
N LEU A 33 18.55 -24.83 25.99
CA LEU A 33 18.92 -25.65 24.84
C LEU A 33 18.66 -24.91 23.52
N VAL A 34 17.48 -24.31 23.33
CA VAL A 34 17.10 -23.66 22.04
C VAL A 34 17.90 -22.39 21.72
N GLU A 35 18.55 -21.79 22.72
CA GLU A 35 19.42 -20.62 22.54
C GLU A 35 20.82 -20.97 22.04
N LEU A 36 21.23 -22.25 22.14
CA LEU A 36 22.53 -22.68 21.64
C LEU A 36 22.62 -22.54 20.11
N THR A 37 23.74 -22.00 19.66
CA THR A 37 24.19 -22.05 18.27
C THR A 37 24.70 -23.45 17.90
N THR A 38 24.79 -23.72 16.60
CA THR A 38 25.33 -24.99 16.07
C THR A 38 26.75 -25.27 16.59
N ASP A 39 27.58 -24.24 16.74
CA ASP A 39 28.94 -24.39 17.26
C ASP A 39 28.97 -24.61 18.77
N GLU A 40 28.13 -23.90 19.53
CA GLU A 40 28.04 -24.11 20.98
C GLU A 40 27.55 -25.52 21.30
N ALA A 41 26.54 -26.02 20.59
CA ALA A 41 26.04 -27.40 20.74
C ALA A 41 27.13 -28.45 20.43
N ARG A 42 28.09 -28.15 19.55
CA ARG A 42 29.26 -29.03 19.32
C ARG A 42 30.29 -28.91 20.43
N ARG A 43 30.58 -27.69 20.90
CA ARG A 43 31.54 -27.45 21.97
C ARG A 43 31.18 -28.16 23.27
N VAL A 44 29.90 -28.27 23.62
CA VAL A 44 29.51 -29.02 24.84
C VAL A 44 30.02 -30.47 24.77
N TRP A 45 29.97 -31.11 23.60
CA TRP A 45 30.55 -32.45 23.45
C TRP A 45 32.08 -32.41 23.41
N ASP A 46 32.66 -31.63 22.51
CA ASP A 46 34.09 -31.69 22.19
C ASP A 46 34.98 -31.15 23.33
N GLU A 47 34.56 -30.04 23.95
CA GLU A 47 35.35 -29.32 24.96
C GLU A 47 35.01 -29.77 26.37
N THR A 48 33.74 -30.07 26.66
CA THR A 48 33.31 -30.49 28.01
C THR A 48 33.36 -32.01 28.14
N VAL A 49 32.43 -32.73 27.49
CA VAL A 49 32.24 -34.17 27.73
C VAL A 49 33.48 -34.98 27.32
N ALA A 50 33.97 -34.81 26.09
CA ALA A 50 35.08 -35.59 25.56
C ALA A 50 36.41 -35.31 26.27
N THR A 51 36.61 -34.11 26.80
CA THR A 51 37.81 -33.77 27.59
C THR A 51 37.77 -34.46 28.95
N HIS A 52 36.64 -34.45 29.64
CA HIS A 52 36.48 -35.13 30.92
C HIS A 52 36.72 -36.65 30.79
N LEU A 53 36.15 -37.30 29.78
CA LEU A 53 36.34 -38.73 29.53
C LEU A 53 37.82 -39.09 29.23
N ARG A 54 38.51 -38.26 28.44
CA ARG A 54 39.95 -38.42 28.14
C ARG A 54 40.83 -38.26 29.39
N ASN A 55 40.55 -37.26 30.22
CA ASN A 55 41.29 -37.04 31.46
C ASN A 55 41.15 -38.22 32.42
N ARG A 56 39.93 -38.76 32.55
CA ARG A 56 39.65 -39.91 33.42
C ARG A 56 40.38 -41.17 32.98
N THR A 57 40.41 -41.43 31.68
CA THR A 57 41.21 -42.53 31.12
C THR A 57 42.69 -42.37 31.48
N THR A 58 43.22 -41.14 31.33
CA THR A 58 44.62 -40.83 31.69
C THR A 58 44.89 -41.04 33.18
N TRP A 59 43.95 -40.70 34.07
CA TRP A 59 44.10 -40.92 35.50
C TRP A 59 44.08 -42.41 35.87
N ILE A 60 43.26 -43.22 35.20
CA ILE A 60 43.26 -44.68 35.38
C ILE A 60 44.60 -45.27 34.92
N ASP A 61 45.13 -44.83 33.78
CA ASP A 61 46.43 -45.29 33.27
C ASP A 61 47.58 -44.89 34.19
N ASN A 62 47.50 -43.70 34.81
CA ASN A 62 48.49 -43.28 35.81
C ASN A 62 48.38 -44.11 37.10
N LEU A 63 47.16 -44.43 37.57
CA LEU A 63 46.98 -45.33 38.70
C LEU A 63 47.56 -46.72 38.41
N GLU A 64 47.35 -47.26 37.20
CA GLU A 64 47.94 -48.53 36.78
C GLU A 64 49.47 -48.50 36.88
N LYS A 65 50.11 -47.42 36.40
CA LYS A 65 51.56 -47.22 36.52
C LYS A 65 52.02 -47.11 37.96
N ASP A 66 51.32 -46.35 38.80
CA ASP A 66 51.66 -46.16 40.21
C ASP A 66 51.57 -47.47 41.00
N VAL A 67 50.54 -48.29 40.72
CA VAL A 67 50.38 -49.61 41.34
C VAL A 67 51.45 -50.58 40.85
N ALA A 68 51.76 -50.59 39.56
CA ALA A 68 52.82 -51.45 39.01
C ALA A 68 54.21 -51.07 39.55
N SER A 69 54.50 -49.77 39.69
CA SER A 69 55.75 -49.28 40.29
C SER A 69 55.85 -49.70 41.76
N ALA A 70 54.79 -49.48 42.54
CA ALA A 70 54.78 -49.85 43.96
C ALA A 70 54.93 -51.37 44.15
N ALA A 71 54.26 -52.18 43.32
CA ALA A 71 54.39 -53.63 43.35
C ALA A 71 55.83 -54.09 43.03
N THR A 72 56.52 -53.40 42.12
CA THR A 72 57.90 -53.71 41.77
C THR A 72 58.85 -53.36 42.92
N GLU A 73 58.70 -52.17 43.52
CA GLU A 73 59.48 -51.74 44.69
C GLU A 73 59.30 -52.69 45.88
N THR A 74 58.05 -53.05 46.21
CA THR A 74 57.76 -54.00 47.30
C THR A 74 58.40 -55.36 47.05
N ARG A 75 58.40 -55.83 45.80
CA ARG A 75 59.07 -57.09 45.43
C ARG A 75 60.59 -57.04 45.65
N GLU A 76 61.23 -55.92 45.29
CA GLU A 76 62.67 -55.71 45.48
C GLU A 76 63.05 -55.61 46.95
N GLU A 77 62.24 -54.88 47.75
CA GLU A 77 62.42 -54.77 49.20
C GLU A 77 62.22 -56.12 49.90
N MET A 78 61.16 -56.86 49.55
CA MET A 78 60.93 -58.22 50.08
C MET A 78 62.05 -59.18 49.70
N ALA A 79 62.54 -59.15 48.46
CA ALA A 79 63.66 -59.97 48.03
C ALA A 79 64.94 -59.68 48.85
N THR A 80 65.22 -58.40 49.09
CA THR A 80 66.37 -57.96 49.90
C THR A 80 66.23 -58.39 51.36
N ALA A 81 65.04 -58.20 51.94
CA ALA A 81 64.73 -58.58 53.32
C ALA A 81 64.80 -60.10 53.52
N LEU A 82 64.27 -60.88 52.56
CA LEU A 82 64.30 -62.33 52.60
C LEU A 82 65.74 -62.85 52.49
N ALA A 83 66.54 -62.31 51.57
CA ALA A 83 67.96 -62.65 51.46
C ALA A 83 68.73 -62.40 52.76
N HIS A 84 68.56 -61.22 53.37
CA HIS A 84 69.17 -60.89 54.66
C HIS A 84 68.71 -61.83 55.79
N THR A 85 67.43 -62.20 55.79
CA THR A 85 66.86 -63.10 56.80
C THR A 85 67.38 -64.53 56.64
N VAL A 86 67.53 -65.01 55.39
CA VAL A 86 68.13 -66.31 55.08
C VAL A 86 69.60 -66.37 55.49
N ASP A 87 70.36 -65.31 55.25
CA ASP A 87 71.76 -65.19 55.68
C ASP A 87 71.88 -65.20 57.22
N ALA A 88 71.01 -64.44 57.91
CA ALA A 88 70.97 -64.39 59.37
C ALA A 88 70.55 -65.73 60.00
N LEU A 89 69.55 -66.40 59.43
CA LEU A 89 69.12 -67.74 59.87
C LEU A 89 70.22 -68.78 59.63
N SER A 90 70.93 -68.71 58.51
CA SER A 90 72.08 -69.57 58.21
C SER A 90 73.25 -69.37 59.19
N ALA A 91 73.39 -68.17 59.76
CA ALA A 91 74.44 -67.83 60.72
C ALA A 91 74.12 -68.24 62.18
N VAL A 92 72.84 -68.30 62.55
CA VAL A 92 72.39 -68.52 63.95
C VAL A 92 71.81 -69.92 64.17
N ALA A 93 71.25 -70.55 63.14
CA ALA A 93 70.54 -71.81 63.30
C ALA A 93 71.50 -73.00 63.52
N HIS A 94 71.16 -73.87 64.47
CA HIS A 94 71.71 -75.22 64.57
C HIS A 94 71.21 -76.17 63.44
N ALA A 95 70.46 -75.64 62.48
CA ALA A 95 69.88 -76.36 61.35
C ALA A 95 70.88 -76.41 60.17
N SER A 96 70.76 -77.45 59.33
CA SER A 96 71.61 -77.55 58.14
C SER A 96 71.25 -76.46 57.13
N ARG A 97 72.24 -75.96 56.39
CA ARG A 97 72.03 -74.95 55.33
C ARG A 97 70.91 -75.33 54.36
N GLY A 98 70.80 -76.61 54.01
CA GLY A 98 69.75 -77.13 53.13
C GLY A 98 68.34 -77.10 53.71
N ASP A 99 68.19 -77.00 55.04
CA ASP A 99 66.88 -76.85 55.69
C ASP A 99 66.45 -75.38 55.75
N VAL A 100 67.40 -74.46 55.96
CA VAL A 100 67.17 -73.00 55.87
C VAL A 100 66.83 -72.59 54.43
N GLU A 101 67.53 -73.14 53.44
CA GLU A 101 67.24 -72.90 52.02
C GLU A 101 65.88 -73.48 51.58
N ARG A 102 65.46 -74.63 52.12
CA ARG A 102 64.11 -75.19 51.86
C ARG A 102 63.00 -74.33 52.47
N PHE A 103 63.18 -73.88 53.71
CA PHE A 103 62.25 -72.95 54.34
C PHE A 103 62.13 -71.63 53.56
N ALA A 104 63.26 -71.09 53.09
CA ALA A 104 63.29 -69.89 52.25
C ALA A 104 62.55 -70.09 50.92
N ALA A 105 62.70 -71.26 50.30
CA ALA A 105 62.02 -71.61 49.06
C ALA A 105 60.50 -71.70 49.26
N GLU A 106 60.04 -72.34 50.35
CA GLU A 106 58.62 -72.41 50.71
C GLU A 106 58.03 -71.00 50.99
N ALA A 107 58.70 -70.19 51.80
CA ALA A 107 58.27 -68.81 52.09
C ALA A 107 58.26 -67.92 50.82
N THR A 108 59.22 -68.09 49.92
CA THR A 108 59.25 -67.39 48.63
C THR A 108 58.09 -67.83 47.72
N MET A 109 57.75 -69.12 47.71
CA MET A 109 56.60 -69.62 46.95
C MET A 109 55.29 -69.04 47.48
N GLU A 110 55.10 -68.98 48.80
CA GLU A 110 53.92 -68.40 49.44
C GLU A 110 53.79 -66.90 49.12
N ILE A 111 54.87 -66.12 49.32
CA ILE A 111 54.93 -64.69 48.95
C ILE A 111 54.63 -64.47 47.47
N ASN A 112 55.17 -65.31 46.58
CA ASN A 112 54.90 -65.20 45.15
C ASN A 112 53.44 -65.54 44.81
N ALA A 113 52.82 -66.48 45.52
CA ALA A 113 51.41 -66.82 45.35
C ALA A 113 50.53 -65.62 45.74
N ASP A 114 50.79 -65.01 46.89
CA ASP A 114 50.09 -63.80 47.36
C ASP A 114 50.28 -62.63 46.39
N ALA A 115 51.51 -62.40 45.91
CA ALA A 115 51.80 -61.34 44.94
C ALA A 115 51.09 -61.54 43.59
N LEU A 116 50.92 -62.80 43.15
CA LEU A 116 50.15 -63.13 41.94
C LEU A 116 48.65 -62.91 42.16
N GLU A 117 48.12 -63.25 43.32
CA GLU A 117 46.73 -63.00 43.70
C GLU A 117 46.43 -61.49 43.77
N ASP A 118 47.31 -60.72 44.42
CA ASP A 118 47.22 -59.25 44.47
C ASP A 118 47.26 -58.62 43.07
N ARG A 119 48.18 -59.07 42.22
CA ARG A 119 48.28 -58.60 40.84
C ARG A 119 47.01 -58.92 40.04
N ARG A 120 46.43 -60.10 40.26
CA ARG A 120 45.17 -60.49 39.64
C ARG A 120 44.02 -59.62 40.13
N GLY A 121 43.93 -59.38 41.44
CA GLY A 121 42.93 -58.51 42.05
C GLY A 121 43.01 -57.07 41.53
N VAL A 122 44.21 -56.50 41.44
CA VAL A 122 44.44 -55.17 40.85
C VAL A 122 44.02 -55.14 39.39
N ALA A 123 44.42 -56.13 38.59
CA ALA A 123 44.05 -56.20 37.18
C ALA A 123 42.52 -56.27 36.98
N GLU A 124 41.83 -57.04 37.83
CA GLU A 124 40.37 -57.12 37.81
C GLU A 124 39.70 -55.78 38.20
N LEU A 125 40.22 -55.10 39.21
CA LEU A 125 39.71 -53.78 39.61
C LEU A 125 39.92 -52.73 38.51
N LEU A 126 41.10 -52.70 37.88
CA LEU A 126 41.37 -51.82 36.74
C LEU A 126 40.47 -52.15 35.55
N ALA A 127 40.23 -53.43 35.28
CA ALA A 127 39.29 -53.84 34.23
C ALA A 127 37.87 -53.36 34.53
N ARG A 128 37.39 -53.50 35.77
CA ARG A 128 36.07 -52.99 36.19
C ARG A 128 35.98 -51.46 36.08
N LEU A 129 37.02 -50.73 36.47
CA LEU A 129 37.09 -49.28 36.33
C LEU A 129 37.00 -48.85 34.86
N ARG A 130 37.75 -49.50 33.97
CA ARG A 130 37.72 -49.24 32.52
C ARG A 130 36.34 -49.56 31.92
N THR A 131 35.74 -50.68 32.30
CA THR A 131 34.38 -51.03 31.85
C THR A 131 33.36 -49.97 32.27
N ARG A 132 33.43 -49.51 33.52
CA ARG A 132 32.55 -48.45 34.02
C ARG A 132 32.74 -47.13 33.27
N GLU A 133 33.97 -46.80 32.88
CA GLU A 133 34.25 -45.59 32.09
C GLU A 133 33.66 -45.68 30.67
N ILE A 134 33.77 -46.85 30.03
CA ILE A 134 33.15 -47.10 28.71
C ILE A 134 31.62 -47.03 28.79
N GLU A 135 31.02 -47.62 29.83
CA GLU A 135 29.56 -47.54 30.05
C GLU A 135 29.11 -46.10 30.24
N ARG A 136 29.91 -45.29 30.95
CA ARG A 136 29.63 -43.87 31.10
C ARG A 136 29.75 -43.11 29.79
N GLU A 137 30.83 -43.29 29.04
CA GLU A 137 30.98 -42.67 27.72
C GLU A 137 29.77 -42.97 26.82
N ARG A 138 29.29 -44.22 26.82
CA ARG A 138 28.07 -44.60 26.10
C ARG A 138 26.83 -43.85 26.61
N SER A 139 26.67 -43.74 27.93
CA SER A 139 25.56 -42.99 28.55
C SER A 139 25.60 -41.51 28.17
N GLU A 140 26.76 -40.86 28.31
CA GLU A 140 26.95 -39.45 27.96
C GLU A 140 26.73 -39.21 26.47
N ARG A 141 27.21 -40.13 25.61
CA ARG A 141 26.97 -40.06 24.16
C ARG A 141 25.50 -40.15 23.82
N THR A 142 24.79 -41.07 24.47
CA THR A 142 23.34 -41.24 24.27
C THR A 142 22.59 -39.99 24.74
N ALA A 143 22.96 -39.42 25.89
CA ALA A 143 22.37 -38.18 26.39
C ALA A 143 22.61 -37.00 25.45
N TYR A 144 23.84 -36.86 24.93
CA TYR A 144 24.20 -35.85 23.96
C TYR A 144 23.42 -35.98 22.64
N ASP A 145 23.40 -37.17 22.04
CA ASP A 145 22.70 -37.40 20.78
C ASP A 145 21.19 -37.16 20.95
N ALA A 146 20.61 -37.54 22.09
CA ALA A 146 19.21 -37.24 22.42
C ALA A 146 18.98 -35.72 22.60
N ALA A 147 19.87 -35.01 23.28
CA ALA A 147 19.79 -33.56 23.43
C ALA A 147 19.93 -32.83 22.08
N LEU A 148 20.80 -33.32 21.19
CA LEU A 148 21.00 -32.74 19.85
C LEU A 148 19.75 -32.90 18.97
N VAL A 149 19.05 -34.04 19.06
CA VAL A 149 17.75 -34.24 18.39
C VAL A 149 16.69 -33.29 18.94
N ARG A 150 16.62 -33.12 20.28
CA ARG A 150 15.69 -32.16 20.90
C ARG A 150 15.99 -30.72 20.47
N TRP A 151 17.25 -30.32 20.55
CA TRP A 151 17.73 -29.00 20.11
C TRP A 151 17.33 -28.70 18.66
N ARG A 152 17.58 -29.62 17.73
CA ARG A 152 17.18 -29.48 16.31
C ARG A 152 15.68 -29.32 16.14
N THR A 153 14.90 -30.10 16.87
CA THR A 153 13.42 -30.00 16.86
C THR A 153 12.98 -28.61 17.34
N LEU A 154 13.46 -28.18 18.51
CA LEU A 154 13.12 -26.88 19.10
C LEU A 154 13.54 -25.71 18.20
N ARG A 155 14.73 -25.75 17.60
CA ARG A 155 15.21 -24.72 16.65
C ARG A 155 14.34 -24.64 15.41
N THR A 156 13.96 -25.79 14.86
CA THR A 156 13.05 -25.87 13.70
C THR A 156 11.69 -25.28 14.06
N GLU A 157 11.10 -25.70 15.19
CA GLU A 157 9.81 -25.20 15.65
C GLU A 157 9.83 -23.70 15.92
N ARG A 158 10.87 -23.20 16.57
CA ARG A 158 11.08 -21.76 16.82
C ARG A 158 11.18 -20.98 15.51
N GLY A 159 12.01 -21.43 14.56
CA GLY A 159 12.17 -20.75 13.27
C GLY A 159 10.85 -20.68 12.49
N VAL A 160 10.10 -21.78 12.43
CA VAL A 160 8.79 -21.83 11.77
C VAL A 160 7.74 -20.98 12.50
N SER A 161 7.75 -20.93 13.83
CA SER A 161 6.82 -20.10 14.61
C SER A 161 7.14 -18.61 14.45
N LEU A 162 8.41 -18.20 14.56
CA LEU A 162 8.83 -16.82 14.34
C LEU A 162 8.49 -16.32 12.93
N PHE A 163 8.67 -17.16 11.91
CA PHE A 163 8.23 -16.82 10.56
C PHE A 163 6.71 -16.61 10.48
N ALA A 164 5.92 -17.53 11.05
CA ALA A 164 4.47 -17.40 11.03
C ALA A 164 4.00 -16.15 11.78
N GLU A 165 4.59 -15.85 12.94
CA GLU A 165 4.34 -14.63 13.72
C GLU A 165 4.71 -13.37 12.94
N LEU A 166 5.83 -13.36 12.22
CA LEU A 166 6.23 -12.25 11.36
C LEU A 166 5.19 -12.00 10.26
N ILE A 167 4.77 -13.02 9.53
CA ILE A 167 3.79 -12.88 8.43
C ILE A 167 2.42 -12.42 8.95
N GLN A 168 2.01 -12.94 10.11
CA GLN A 168 0.73 -12.59 10.75
C GLN A 168 0.78 -11.27 11.54
N SER A 169 1.97 -10.66 11.67
CA SER A 169 2.11 -9.40 12.38
C SER A 169 1.35 -8.28 11.67
N GLU A 170 0.93 -7.26 12.44
CA GLU A 170 0.30 -6.05 11.92
C GLU A 170 1.16 -5.38 10.84
N ARG A 171 2.50 -5.43 10.97
CA ARG A 171 3.43 -4.89 9.97
C ARG A 171 3.22 -5.51 8.59
N MET A 172 2.90 -6.80 8.50
CA MET A 172 2.83 -7.55 7.24
C MET A 172 1.40 -7.71 6.71
N SER A 173 0.46 -8.01 7.60
CA SER A 173 -0.94 -8.28 7.23
C SER A 173 -1.77 -7.00 7.21
N ASP A 174 -1.77 -6.25 8.31
CA ASP A 174 -2.57 -5.02 8.51
C ASP A 174 -1.69 -3.76 8.56
N ASN A 175 -0.89 -3.57 7.50
CA ASN A 175 0.15 -2.55 7.50
C ASN A 175 -0.45 -1.12 7.61
N PRO A 176 -0.02 -0.29 8.57
CA PRO A 176 -0.59 1.05 8.80
C PRO A 176 -0.35 2.02 7.63
N GLU A 177 0.69 1.82 6.81
CA GLU A 177 0.94 2.62 5.62
C GLU A 177 -0.09 2.34 4.52
N ARG A 178 -0.60 1.10 4.43
CA ARG A 178 -1.70 0.74 3.51
C ARG A 178 -2.97 1.53 3.86
N GLU A 179 -3.27 1.65 5.15
CA GLU A 179 -4.39 2.47 5.64
C GLU A 179 -4.14 3.97 5.41
N ALA A 180 -2.90 4.44 5.59
CA ALA A 180 -2.56 5.83 5.34
C ALA A 180 -2.78 6.22 3.87
N ILE A 181 -2.31 5.38 2.93
CA ILE A 181 -2.50 5.63 1.49
C ILE A 181 -3.98 5.63 1.12
N THR A 182 -4.78 4.70 1.65
CA THR A 182 -6.23 4.67 1.36
C THR A 182 -6.99 5.81 2.00
N ARG A 183 -6.59 6.27 3.19
CA ARG A 183 -7.12 7.48 3.83
C ARG A 183 -6.81 8.72 2.99
N GLU A 184 -5.57 8.90 2.55
CA GLU A 184 -5.17 10.00 1.66
C GLU A 184 -6.00 9.98 0.36
N LEU A 185 -6.21 8.80 -0.23
CA LEU A 185 -7.02 8.65 -1.44
C LEU A 185 -8.49 9.04 -1.20
N ALA A 186 -9.05 8.70 -0.03
CA ALA A 186 -10.41 9.10 0.35
C ALA A 186 -10.51 10.63 0.59
N GLU A 187 -9.50 11.26 1.18
CA GLU A 187 -9.45 12.71 1.30
C GLU A 187 -9.38 13.39 -0.07
N ASP A 188 -8.55 12.87 -0.97
CA ASP A 188 -8.40 13.40 -2.32
C ASP A 188 -9.67 13.20 -3.15
N GLN A 189 -10.41 12.12 -2.93
CA GLN A 189 -11.75 11.90 -3.49
C GLN A 189 -12.72 13.02 -3.08
N VAL A 190 -12.76 13.37 -1.79
CA VAL A 190 -13.61 14.45 -1.27
C VAL A 190 -13.20 15.80 -1.87
N LYS A 191 -11.90 16.11 -1.86
CA LYS A 191 -11.36 17.35 -2.47
C LYS A 191 -11.70 17.43 -3.97
N ALA A 192 -11.57 16.33 -4.70
CA ALA A 192 -11.89 16.25 -6.12
C ALA A 192 -13.39 16.47 -6.37
N ARG A 193 -14.25 15.80 -5.60
CA ARG A 193 -15.71 15.98 -5.66
C ARG A 193 -16.09 17.44 -5.42
N ASP A 194 -15.58 18.04 -4.35
CA ASP A 194 -15.94 19.39 -3.95
C ASP A 194 -15.42 20.42 -4.98
N SER A 195 -14.22 20.21 -5.52
CA SER A 195 -13.67 21.01 -6.62
C SER A 195 -14.51 20.91 -7.90
N LEU A 196 -14.98 19.71 -8.26
CA LEU A 196 -15.87 19.49 -9.40
C LEU A 196 -17.23 20.16 -9.18
N LEU A 197 -17.83 20.02 -7.99
CA LEU A 197 -19.11 20.64 -7.64
C LEU A 197 -19.01 22.17 -7.64
N ALA A 198 -17.95 22.73 -7.05
CA ALA A 198 -17.72 24.18 -7.06
C ALA A 198 -17.58 24.70 -8.49
N HIS A 199 -16.82 24.02 -9.35
CA HIS A 199 -16.63 24.41 -10.75
C HIS A 199 -17.90 24.25 -11.59
N ALA A 200 -18.70 23.21 -11.33
CA ALA A 200 -20.00 23.02 -11.97
C ALA A 200 -21.03 24.05 -11.49
N ASN A 201 -21.03 24.42 -10.21
CA ASN A 201 -21.92 25.45 -9.67
C ASN A 201 -21.55 26.85 -10.18
N ALA A 202 -20.27 27.13 -10.44
CA ALA A 202 -19.86 28.37 -11.11
C ALA A 202 -20.52 28.54 -12.49
N PHE A 203 -20.81 27.44 -13.21
CA PHE A 203 -21.58 27.51 -14.46
C PHE A 203 -23.05 27.86 -14.23
N LYS A 204 -23.68 27.34 -13.17
CA LYS A 204 -25.08 27.67 -12.83
C LYS A 204 -25.28 29.16 -12.58
N ALA A 205 -24.29 29.84 -11.99
CA ALA A 205 -24.33 31.27 -11.75
C ALA A 205 -24.41 32.13 -13.03
N LEU A 206 -24.15 31.53 -14.20
CA LEU A 206 -24.15 32.21 -15.50
C LEU A 206 -25.45 32.01 -16.28
N LEU A 207 -26.31 31.10 -15.83
CA LEU A 207 -27.61 30.86 -16.45
C LEU A 207 -28.55 32.03 -16.12
N PRO A 208 -29.38 32.50 -17.08
CA PRO A 208 -30.36 33.55 -16.83
C PRO A 208 -31.35 33.14 -15.72
N GLY A 209 -31.68 34.07 -14.81
CA GLY A 209 -32.68 33.85 -13.75
C GLY A 209 -32.13 33.61 -12.33
N ARG A 210 -30.85 33.90 -12.06
CA ARG A 210 -30.30 33.88 -10.68
C ARG A 210 -29.58 35.18 -10.26
N GLY A 211 -29.56 36.17 -11.14
CA GLY A 211 -29.24 37.54 -10.80
C GLY A 211 -30.56 38.31 -10.69
N ASP A 212 -30.92 38.65 -9.45
CA ASP A 212 -31.99 39.58 -9.08
C ASP A 212 -33.43 39.04 -9.02
N ASP A 213 -33.70 38.20 -8.02
CA ASP A 213 -35.00 38.17 -7.34
C ASP A 213 -34.97 39.14 -6.12
N GLY A 214 -34.29 40.27 -6.27
CA GLY A 214 -34.25 41.35 -5.30
C GLY A 214 -35.29 42.41 -5.66
N GLY A 215 -36.35 42.49 -4.87
CA GLY A 215 -37.32 43.57 -4.98
C GLY A 215 -36.65 44.94 -4.84
N GLY A 216 -37.06 45.86 -5.72
CA GLY A 216 -37.30 47.25 -5.37
C GLY A 216 -36.09 48.15 -5.15
N GLY A 217 -35.77 48.93 -6.18
CA GLY A 217 -35.54 50.37 -6.05
C GLY A 217 -34.17 50.81 -5.52
N GLY A 218 -33.40 51.47 -6.38
CA GLY A 218 -32.26 52.26 -5.93
C GLY A 218 -31.28 52.52 -7.06
N GLY A 219 -31.40 53.68 -7.70
CA GLY A 219 -30.42 54.14 -8.67
C GLY A 219 -29.02 54.31 -8.04
N GLY A 220 -28.01 54.10 -8.87
CA GLY A 220 -26.64 54.56 -8.62
C GLY A 220 -25.76 53.56 -7.86
N SER A 221 -25.06 52.71 -8.60
CA SER A 221 -23.65 52.43 -8.31
C SER A 221 -22.99 51.72 -9.49
N PHE A 222 -22.30 52.49 -10.32
CA PHE A 222 -21.20 51.96 -11.12
C PHE A 222 -20.08 51.59 -10.15
N GLY A 223 -19.77 50.31 -10.06
CA GLY A 223 -18.56 49.81 -9.41
C GLY A 223 -18.79 48.97 -8.17
N SER A 224 -18.67 47.66 -8.32
CA SER A 224 -17.79 46.79 -7.52
C SER A 224 -18.34 45.36 -7.46
N GLY A 225 -17.54 44.41 -7.96
CA GLY A 225 -17.44 43.12 -7.29
C GLY A 225 -18.31 41.94 -7.75
N SER A 226 -18.39 41.64 -9.05
CA SER A 226 -18.64 40.24 -9.48
C SER A 226 -17.95 39.88 -10.80
N PHE A 227 -16.66 40.20 -10.86
CA PHE A 227 -15.71 39.70 -11.86
C PHE A 227 -14.76 38.75 -11.12
N ARG A 228 -15.13 37.49 -10.89
CA ARG A 228 -14.16 36.48 -10.42
C ARG A 228 -14.09 35.19 -11.22
N PHE A 229 -15.04 34.92 -12.10
CA PHE A 229 -14.90 33.84 -13.08
C PHE A 229 -15.52 34.31 -14.38
N GLY A 230 -14.74 34.98 -15.23
CA GLY A 230 -15.18 35.60 -16.49
C GLY A 230 -15.66 34.61 -17.55
N VAL A 231 -16.62 33.76 -17.23
CA VAL A 231 -17.25 32.81 -18.14
C VAL A 231 -18.46 33.53 -18.71
N GLU A 232 -18.27 34.17 -19.84
CA GLU A 232 -19.41 34.62 -20.64
C GLU A 232 -20.16 33.39 -21.17
N MET A 233 -21.49 33.44 -21.20
CA MET A 233 -22.35 32.42 -21.83
C MET A 233 -22.26 32.51 -23.36
N ASN A 234 -21.04 32.39 -23.87
CA ASN A 234 -20.69 32.35 -25.27
C ASN A 234 -19.86 31.06 -25.53
N PRO A 235 -19.64 30.65 -26.78
CA PRO A 235 -18.93 29.41 -27.11
C PRO A 235 -17.49 29.36 -26.57
N VAL A 236 -16.80 30.50 -26.49
CA VAL A 236 -15.41 30.60 -26.03
C VAL A 236 -15.33 30.44 -24.50
N GLY A 237 -16.19 31.13 -23.76
CA GLY A 237 -16.30 31.03 -22.30
C GLY A 237 -16.65 29.62 -21.86
N VAL A 238 -17.63 28.99 -22.51
CA VAL A 238 -18.00 27.59 -22.22
C VAL A 238 -16.88 26.62 -22.59
N LYS A 239 -16.13 26.85 -23.68
CA LYS A 239 -14.96 26.02 -24.01
C LYS A 239 -13.91 26.08 -22.90
N ARG A 240 -13.61 27.28 -22.37
CA ARG A 240 -12.66 27.46 -21.26
C ARG A 240 -13.15 26.82 -19.97
N TRP A 241 -14.43 27.02 -19.62
CA TRP A 241 -15.03 26.38 -18.45
C TRP A 241 -14.99 24.85 -18.56
N ALA A 242 -15.30 24.30 -19.74
CA ALA A 242 -15.26 22.86 -20.01
C ALA A 242 -13.84 22.28 -19.87
N ALA A 243 -12.82 23.01 -20.33
CA ALA A 243 -11.42 22.61 -20.14
C ALA A 243 -11.05 22.56 -18.65
N GLY A 244 -11.53 23.51 -17.85
CA GLY A 244 -11.32 23.52 -16.39
C GLY A 244 -12.01 22.35 -15.66
N LEU A 245 -13.14 21.86 -16.19
CA LEU A 245 -13.84 20.69 -15.67
C LEU A 245 -13.07 19.40 -15.99
N LEU A 246 -12.61 19.24 -17.24
CA LEU A 246 -11.77 18.10 -17.63
C LEU A 246 -10.47 18.05 -16.85
N ALA A 247 -9.78 19.19 -16.68
CA ALA A 247 -8.54 19.25 -15.90
C ALA A 247 -8.72 18.75 -14.45
N ARG A 248 -9.90 18.91 -13.86
CA ARG A 248 -10.23 18.36 -12.53
C ARG A 248 -10.48 16.86 -12.56
N CYS A 249 -11.13 16.35 -13.60
CA CYS A 249 -11.23 14.91 -13.82
C CYS A 249 -9.84 14.30 -14.04
N ASP A 250 -8.98 14.93 -14.84
CA ASP A 250 -7.61 14.47 -15.08
C ASP A 250 -6.76 14.50 -13.79
N ALA A 251 -6.94 15.51 -12.94
CA ALA A 251 -6.30 15.57 -11.63
C ALA A 251 -6.75 14.43 -10.70
N TRP A 252 -8.05 14.13 -10.68
CA TRP A 252 -8.58 12.99 -9.93
C TRP A 252 -8.04 11.66 -10.47
N ASP A 253 -8.04 11.47 -11.79
CA ASP A 253 -7.46 10.28 -12.42
C ASP A 253 -5.98 10.10 -12.07
N GLY A 254 -5.23 11.21 -12.02
CA GLY A 254 -3.83 11.22 -11.58
C GLY A 254 -3.66 10.82 -10.12
N ALA A 255 -4.50 11.34 -9.22
CA ALA A 255 -4.48 10.97 -7.80
C ALA A 255 -4.81 9.48 -7.59
N CYS A 256 -5.82 8.96 -8.30
CA CYS A 256 -6.17 7.53 -8.30
C CYS A 256 -5.00 6.65 -8.75
N ALA A 257 -4.39 6.99 -9.89
CA ALA A 257 -3.27 6.25 -10.45
C ALA A 257 -2.06 6.27 -9.51
N LEU A 258 -1.77 7.42 -8.89
CA LEU A 258 -0.68 7.54 -7.93
C LEU A 258 -0.95 6.73 -6.64
N GLY A 259 -2.15 6.80 -6.09
CA GLY A 259 -2.55 6.04 -4.89
C GLY A 259 -2.45 4.53 -5.11
N LEU A 260 -2.99 4.02 -6.22
CA LEU A 260 -2.89 2.60 -6.59
C LEU A 260 -1.43 2.18 -6.81
N LYS A 261 -0.63 2.98 -7.51
CA LYS A 261 0.79 2.69 -7.72
C LYS A 261 1.57 2.64 -6.40
N ARG A 262 1.25 3.52 -5.44
CA ARG A 262 1.87 3.51 -4.09
C ARG A 262 1.50 2.25 -3.32
N LEU A 263 0.23 1.83 -3.35
CA LEU A 263 -0.20 0.57 -2.75
C LEU A 263 0.53 -0.64 -3.37
N GLU A 264 0.57 -0.71 -4.71
CA GLU A 264 1.28 -1.78 -5.41
C GLU A 264 2.79 -1.78 -5.13
N ALA A 265 3.39 -0.61 -4.89
CA ALA A 265 4.81 -0.51 -4.53
C ALA A 265 5.07 -1.01 -3.11
N LEU A 266 4.27 -0.55 -2.14
CA LEU A 266 4.34 -1.01 -0.76
C LEU A 266 4.16 -2.53 -0.67
N GLU A 267 3.15 -3.08 -1.35
CA GLU A 267 2.92 -4.52 -1.35
C GLU A 267 4.05 -5.32 -2.00
N ARG A 268 4.75 -4.75 -2.98
CA ARG A 268 5.93 -5.38 -3.59
C ARG A 268 7.11 -5.41 -2.63
N GLU A 269 7.31 -4.36 -1.85
CA GLU A 269 8.37 -4.28 -0.83
C GLU A 269 8.10 -5.28 0.30
N LEU A 270 6.87 -5.29 0.84
CA LEU A 270 6.48 -6.25 1.88
C LEU A 270 6.58 -7.71 1.38
N ARG A 271 6.23 -7.96 0.12
CA ARG A 271 6.40 -9.28 -0.48
C ARG A 271 7.87 -9.68 -0.60
N ALA A 272 8.75 -8.76 -1.00
CA ALA A 272 10.17 -9.05 -1.10
C ALA A 272 10.78 -9.41 0.27
N GLU A 273 10.37 -8.72 1.33
CA GLU A 273 10.77 -9.06 2.69
C GLU A 273 10.20 -10.42 3.15
N ALA A 274 8.94 -10.72 2.82
CA ALA A 274 8.34 -12.02 3.09
C ALA A 274 9.04 -13.16 2.33
N ASP A 275 9.48 -12.92 1.09
CA ASP A 275 10.26 -13.86 0.27
C ASP A 275 11.63 -14.15 0.92
N GLU A 276 12.33 -13.11 1.39
CA GLU A 276 13.60 -13.25 2.10
C GLU A 276 13.43 -14.01 3.43
N ALA A 277 12.39 -13.69 4.19
CA ALA A 277 12.05 -14.41 5.41
C ALA A 277 11.70 -15.88 5.15
N LEU A 278 10.98 -16.16 4.04
CA LEU A 278 10.63 -17.53 3.64
C LEU A 278 11.90 -18.31 3.24
N SER A 279 12.81 -17.70 2.48
CA SER A 279 14.11 -18.32 2.15
C SER A 279 14.89 -18.65 3.43
N THR A 280 14.96 -17.70 4.36
CA THR A 280 15.69 -17.84 5.62
C THR A 280 15.13 -18.98 6.47
N VAL A 281 13.80 -19.11 6.59
CA VAL A 281 13.21 -20.21 7.37
C VAL A 281 13.37 -21.56 6.66
N VAL A 282 13.35 -21.60 5.33
CA VAL A 282 13.61 -22.82 4.55
C VAL A 282 15.05 -23.30 4.78
N ASP A 283 16.03 -22.40 4.71
CA ASP A 283 17.44 -22.72 4.97
C ASP A 283 17.64 -23.20 6.41
N ALA A 284 17.00 -22.54 7.40
CA ALA A 284 17.03 -22.97 8.80
C ALA A 284 16.39 -24.35 9.01
N VAL A 285 15.26 -24.64 8.34
CA VAL A 285 14.63 -25.96 8.38
C VAL A 285 15.57 -27.00 7.74
N GLU A 286 16.24 -26.70 6.65
CA GLU A 286 17.19 -27.63 6.04
C GLU A 286 18.39 -27.90 6.96
N GLU A 287 18.94 -26.87 7.61
CA GLU A 287 20.03 -26.99 8.57
C GLU A 287 19.64 -27.83 9.80
N TYR A 288 18.52 -27.50 10.43
CA TYR A 288 18.15 -28.10 11.72
C TYR A 288 17.34 -29.38 11.58
N ALA A 289 16.35 -29.42 10.68
CA ALA A 289 15.52 -30.60 10.48
C ALA A 289 16.16 -31.64 9.54
N GLY A 290 17.11 -31.24 8.68
CA GLY A 290 17.77 -32.12 7.71
C GLY A 290 18.29 -33.43 8.31
N PRO A 291 19.01 -33.40 9.45
CA PRO A 291 19.53 -34.60 10.09
C PRO A 291 18.50 -35.49 10.80
N ILE A 292 17.30 -34.97 11.11
CA ILE A 292 16.29 -35.67 11.94
C ILE A 292 15.01 -36.04 11.17
N MET A 293 14.74 -35.42 10.03
CA MET A 293 13.55 -35.63 9.21
C MET A 293 13.93 -35.94 7.78
N ASP A 294 13.14 -36.76 7.09
CA ASP A 294 13.30 -36.97 5.66
C ASP A 294 12.88 -35.73 4.84
N GLY A 295 13.34 -35.64 3.59
CA GLY A 295 13.06 -34.46 2.75
C GLY A 295 11.56 -34.21 2.54
N ARG A 296 10.76 -35.30 2.49
CA ARG A 296 9.31 -35.22 2.30
C ARG A 296 8.60 -34.64 3.52
N ALA A 297 9.00 -35.01 4.73
CA ALA A 297 8.45 -34.42 5.95
C ALA A 297 8.82 -32.94 6.08
N ARG A 298 10.06 -32.55 5.73
CA ARG A 298 10.48 -31.14 5.73
C ARG A 298 9.68 -30.30 4.76
N GLU A 299 9.52 -30.77 3.51
CA GLU A 299 8.68 -30.08 2.51
C GLU A 299 7.24 -29.92 3.00
N LYS A 300 6.67 -30.97 3.60
CA LYS A 300 5.30 -30.92 4.16
C LYS A 300 5.20 -29.94 5.33
N LEU A 301 6.20 -29.86 6.20
CA LEU A 301 6.26 -28.92 7.32
C LEU A 301 6.27 -27.48 6.80
N VAL A 302 7.22 -27.15 5.93
CA VAL A 302 7.35 -25.82 5.31
C VAL A 302 6.07 -25.44 4.58
N ARG A 303 5.51 -26.36 3.78
CA ARG A 303 4.29 -26.09 3.02
C ARG A 303 3.10 -25.76 3.92
N LYS A 304 2.89 -26.57 4.97
CA LYS A 304 1.72 -26.43 5.85
C LYS A 304 1.82 -25.21 6.79
N ARG A 305 3.02 -24.95 7.31
CA ARG A 305 3.25 -23.95 8.35
C ARG A 305 3.71 -22.59 7.82
N CYS A 306 4.53 -22.57 6.76
CA CYS A 306 5.13 -21.35 6.22
C CYS A 306 4.42 -20.91 4.92
N VAL A 307 4.40 -21.77 3.90
CA VAL A 307 3.87 -21.41 2.58
C VAL A 307 2.39 -21.07 2.65
N ARG A 308 1.59 -21.83 3.42
CA ARG A 308 0.16 -21.52 3.58
C ARG A 308 -0.09 -20.11 4.11
N VAL A 309 0.59 -19.69 5.19
CA VAL A 309 0.36 -18.35 5.79
C VAL A 309 0.91 -17.24 4.88
N TYR A 310 2.00 -17.52 4.17
CA TYR A 310 2.55 -16.62 3.15
C TYR A 310 1.57 -16.41 1.99
N ASP A 311 0.98 -17.49 1.47
CA ASP A 311 0.01 -17.45 0.37
C ASP A 311 -1.28 -16.75 0.78
N GLU A 312 -1.79 -17.02 2.00
CA GLU A 312 -2.96 -16.34 2.58
C GLU A 312 -2.73 -14.82 2.64
N ARG A 313 -1.60 -14.38 3.21
CA ARG A 313 -1.24 -12.96 3.28
C ARG A 313 -1.16 -12.30 1.90
N ASN A 314 -0.59 -13.00 0.91
CA ASN A 314 -0.45 -12.48 -0.45
C ASN A 314 -1.79 -12.39 -1.18
N ALA A 315 -2.68 -13.36 -0.97
CA ALA A 315 -4.05 -13.32 -1.48
C ALA A 315 -4.82 -12.13 -0.87
N ASP A 316 -4.74 -11.95 0.44
CA ASP A 316 -5.42 -10.86 1.15
C ASP A 316 -4.93 -9.47 0.69
N ALA A 317 -3.62 -9.31 0.49
CA ALA A 317 -3.02 -8.10 -0.04
C ALA A 317 -3.49 -7.78 -1.48
N ALA A 318 -3.52 -8.80 -2.34
CA ALA A 318 -4.01 -8.65 -3.71
C ALA A 318 -5.51 -8.30 -3.73
N GLU A 319 -6.31 -8.98 -2.91
CA GLU A 319 -7.74 -8.68 -2.79
C GLU A 319 -7.98 -7.27 -2.26
N TYR A 320 -7.17 -6.78 -1.32
CA TYR A 320 -7.26 -5.41 -0.83
C TYR A 320 -7.04 -4.38 -1.95
N ILE A 321 -5.96 -4.53 -2.73
CA ILE A 321 -5.69 -3.62 -3.86
C ILE A 321 -6.84 -3.66 -4.87
N GLU A 322 -7.35 -4.85 -5.18
CA GLU A 322 -8.47 -4.99 -6.12
C GLU A 322 -9.77 -4.40 -5.59
N ARG A 323 -10.05 -4.49 -4.28
CA ARG A 323 -11.20 -3.77 -3.67
C ARG A 323 -11.07 -2.26 -3.81
N VAL A 324 -9.88 -1.70 -3.56
CA VAL A 324 -9.64 -0.26 -3.75
C VAL A 324 -9.82 0.13 -5.22
N ARG A 325 -9.25 -0.65 -6.13
CA ARG A 325 -9.39 -0.46 -7.59
C ARG A 325 -10.87 -0.50 -8.01
N ALA A 326 -11.61 -1.50 -7.55
CA ALA A 326 -13.02 -1.71 -7.90
C ALA A 326 -13.94 -0.56 -7.43
N VAL A 327 -13.55 0.18 -6.39
CA VAL A 327 -14.29 1.38 -5.95
C VAL A 327 -13.93 2.60 -6.78
N VAL A 328 -12.63 2.82 -7.02
CA VAL A 328 -12.12 4.07 -7.58
C VAL A 328 -12.27 4.13 -9.10
N GLU A 329 -12.07 3.00 -9.79
CA GLU A 329 -12.10 2.91 -11.26
C GLU A 329 -13.49 3.21 -11.86
N PRO A 330 -14.59 2.57 -11.41
CA PRO A 330 -15.92 2.89 -11.92
C PRO A 330 -16.32 4.34 -11.61
N GLN A 331 -15.95 4.82 -10.41
CA GLN A 331 -16.28 6.17 -9.99
C GLN A 331 -15.64 7.23 -10.88
N ARG A 332 -14.34 7.12 -11.19
CA ARG A 332 -13.66 8.10 -12.05
C ARG A 332 -14.29 8.16 -13.45
N LEU A 333 -14.66 7.00 -14.00
CA LEU A 333 -15.32 6.90 -15.30
C LEU A 333 -16.70 7.53 -15.27
N GLU A 334 -17.46 7.27 -14.21
CA GLU A 334 -18.79 7.85 -14.01
C GLU A 334 -18.72 9.39 -13.89
N TRP A 335 -17.77 9.91 -13.09
CA TRP A 335 -17.58 11.35 -12.92
C TRP A 335 -17.18 12.03 -14.22
N ARG A 336 -16.25 11.44 -14.97
CA ARG A 336 -15.87 11.94 -16.31
C ARG A 336 -17.06 11.96 -17.25
N ARG A 337 -17.84 10.87 -17.33
CA ARG A 337 -19.05 10.79 -18.15
C ARG A 337 -20.08 11.87 -17.77
N LYS A 338 -20.33 12.07 -16.48
CA LYS A 338 -21.23 13.12 -15.97
C LYS A 338 -20.74 14.52 -16.36
N CYS A 339 -19.44 14.79 -16.22
CA CYS A 339 -18.83 16.04 -16.63
C CYS A 339 -18.95 16.29 -18.14
N GLU A 340 -18.71 15.28 -18.97
CA GLU A 340 -18.88 15.37 -20.42
C GLU A 340 -20.33 15.61 -20.84
N CYS A 341 -21.30 15.00 -20.15
CA CYS A 341 -22.72 15.31 -20.34
C CYS A 341 -23.01 16.79 -20.06
N LEU A 342 -22.52 17.32 -18.94
CA LEU A 342 -22.70 18.71 -18.57
C LEU A 342 -22.04 19.67 -19.57
N MET A 343 -20.84 19.32 -20.05
CA MET A 343 -20.13 20.08 -21.09
C MET A 343 -20.90 20.12 -22.41
N ARG A 344 -21.46 18.98 -22.85
CA ARG A 344 -22.30 18.92 -24.06
C ARG A 344 -23.54 19.78 -23.90
N PHE A 345 -24.19 19.75 -22.74
CA PHE A 345 -25.33 20.61 -22.44
C PHE A 345 -24.95 22.10 -22.49
N ALA A 346 -23.92 22.50 -21.75
CA ALA A 346 -23.45 23.89 -21.69
C ALA A 346 -23.10 24.44 -23.09
N ARG A 347 -22.42 23.63 -23.92
CA ARG A 347 -22.07 24.00 -25.31
C ARG A 347 -23.30 24.23 -26.18
N ARG A 348 -24.37 23.43 -26.01
CA ARG A 348 -25.63 23.63 -26.75
C ARG A 348 -26.31 24.93 -26.34
N VAL A 349 -26.43 25.18 -25.04
CA VAL A 349 -27.04 26.42 -24.51
C VAL A 349 -26.27 27.66 -25.00
N ALA A 350 -24.94 27.65 -24.90
CA ALA A 350 -24.12 28.77 -25.38
C ALA A 350 -24.25 29.02 -26.89
N ARG A 351 -24.39 27.98 -27.70
CA ARG A 351 -24.61 28.13 -29.15
C ARG A 351 -25.96 28.79 -29.44
N VAL A 352 -27.04 28.36 -28.80
CA VAL A 352 -28.37 28.94 -29.00
C VAL A 352 -28.39 30.42 -28.61
N ARG A 353 -27.74 30.78 -27.49
CA ARG A 353 -27.61 32.17 -27.06
C ARG A 353 -26.75 33.01 -28.01
N ASP A 354 -25.64 32.47 -28.51
CA ASP A 354 -24.75 33.16 -29.45
C ASP A 354 -25.43 33.44 -30.79
N VAL A 355 -26.24 32.49 -31.28
CA VAL A 355 -27.07 32.67 -32.49
C VAL A 355 -28.10 33.78 -32.27
N HIS A 356 -28.85 33.74 -31.17
CA HIS A 356 -29.82 34.79 -30.86
C HIS A 356 -29.17 36.17 -30.73
N ARG A 357 -28.00 36.28 -30.08
CA ARG A 357 -27.28 37.56 -29.97
C ARG A 357 -26.96 38.13 -31.36
N ARG A 358 -26.42 37.30 -32.27
CA ARG A 358 -26.11 37.73 -33.65
C ARG A 358 -27.37 38.10 -34.44
N GLU A 359 -28.46 37.34 -34.29
CA GLU A 359 -29.76 37.64 -34.92
C GLU A 359 -30.30 38.99 -34.41
N ALA A 360 -30.24 39.25 -33.10
CA ALA A 360 -30.71 40.50 -32.50
C ALA A 360 -29.86 41.72 -32.93
N GLU A 361 -28.53 41.57 -32.98
CA GLU A 361 -27.59 42.56 -33.51
C GLU A 361 -27.89 42.86 -34.99
N ALA A 362 -28.08 41.83 -35.82
CA ALA A 362 -28.39 41.98 -37.24
C ALA A 362 -29.76 42.66 -37.49
N ILE A 363 -30.79 42.35 -36.69
CA ILE A 363 -32.09 43.04 -36.75
C ILE A 363 -31.91 44.53 -36.43
N HIS A 364 -31.14 44.85 -35.39
CA HIS A 364 -30.88 46.22 -34.99
C HIS A 364 -30.13 46.98 -36.09
N GLU A 365 -29.01 46.44 -36.59
CA GLU A 365 -28.22 47.02 -37.67
C GLU A 365 -29.05 47.22 -38.94
N SER A 366 -29.88 46.24 -39.32
CA SER A 366 -30.76 46.33 -40.49
C SER A 366 -31.80 47.46 -40.36
N VAL A 367 -32.40 47.64 -39.18
CA VAL A 367 -33.36 48.72 -38.94
C VAL A 367 -32.65 50.08 -39.01
N PHE A 368 -31.48 50.23 -38.40
CA PHE A 368 -30.71 51.48 -38.46
C PHE A 368 -30.32 51.82 -39.90
N ALA A 369 -29.81 50.85 -40.66
CA ALA A 369 -29.50 51.05 -42.07
C ALA A 369 -30.72 51.49 -42.90
N ARG A 370 -31.92 50.95 -42.61
CA ARG A 370 -33.17 51.36 -43.27
C ARG A 370 -33.60 52.78 -42.88
N LEU A 371 -33.44 53.17 -41.60
CA LEU A 371 -33.72 54.53 -41.15
C LEU A 371 -32.79 55.54 -41.80
N ASP A 372 -31.49 55.24 -41.87
CA ASP A 372 -30.50 56.12 -42.49
C ASP A 372 -30.72 56.24 -44.00
N ALA A 373 -31.02 55.14 -44.70
CA ALA A 373 -31.38 55.16 -46.11
C ALA A 373 -32.63 56.01 -46.37
N ARG A 374 -33.64 55.92 -45.50
CA ARG A 374 -34.87 56.71 -45.63
C ARG A 374 -34.65 58.20 -45.35
N ARG A 375 -33.78 58.56 -44.39
CA ARG A 375 -33.36 59.95 -44.18
C ARG A 375 -32.67 60.52 -45.41
N ALA A 376 -31.69 59.80 -45.96
CA ALA A 376 -30.96 60.24 -47.15
C ALA A 376 -31.89 60.40 -48.37
N GLU A 377 -32.87 59.50 -48.54
CA GLU A 377 -33.88 59.62 -49.58
C GLU A 377 -34.76 60.86 -49.39
N HIS A 378 -35.22 61.10 -48.16
CA HIS A 378 -36.03 62.28 -47.83
C HIS A 378 -35.27 63.57 -48.06
N GLU A 379 -34.04 63.71 -47.55
CA GLU A 379 -33.17 64.88 -47.77
C GLU A 379 -33.01 65.20 -49.27
N ARG A 380 -32.82 64.17 -50.11
CA ARG A 380 -32.72 64.34 -51.57
C ARG A 380 -34.03 64.81 -52.20
N VAL A 381 -35.17 64.24 -51.79
CA VAL A 381 -36.49 64.62 -52.32
C VAL A 381 -36.88 66.01 -51.83
N ASP A 382 -36.56 66.34 -50.58
CA ASP A 382 -36.85 67.62 -49.95
C ASP A 382 -36.08 68.74 -50.64
N ALA A 383 -34.77 68.59 -50.82
CA ALA A 383 -33.96 69.56 -51.57
C ALA A 383 -34.47 69.80 -53.00
N ALA A 384 -35.01 68.77 -53.66
CA ALA A 384 -35.62 68.92 -54.99
C ALA A 384 -36.96 69.68 -54.94
N LYS A 385 -37.77 69.49 -53.89
CA LYS A 385 -39.04 70.19 -53.69
C LYS A 385 -38.81 71.64 -53.24
N GLU A 386 -37.85 71.89 -52.36
CA GLU A 386 -37.40 73.23 -51.96
C GLU A 386 -36.88 74.01 -53.17
N GLY A 387 -36.01 73.43 -53.99
CA GLY A 387 -35.55 74.09 -55.22
C GLY A 387 -36.68 74.39 -56.22
N ALA A 388 -37.73 73.57 -56.26
CA ALA A 388 -38.92 73.83 -57.09
C ALA A 388 -39.83 74.92 -56.50
N PHE A 389 -39.87 75.07 -55.18
CA PHE A 389 -40.55 76.17 -54.50
C PHE A 389 -39.80 77.49 -54.70
N ASP A 390 -38.48 77.49 -54.55
CA ASP A 390 -37.64 78.67 -54.80
C ASP A 390 -37.83 79.20 -56.23
N ALA A 391 -37.86 78.32 -57.23
CA ALA A 391 -38.16 78.69 -58.62
C ALA A 391 -39.57 79.30 -58.78
N ALA A 392 -40.58 78.76 -58.08
CA ALA A 392 -41.93 79.33 -58.08
C ALA A 392 -41.97 80.72 -57.41
N CYS A 393 -41.15 80.94 -56.36
CA CYS A 393 -41.00 82.26 -55.75
C CYS A 393 -40.30 83.27 -56.66
N GLU A 394 -39.33 82.83 -57.48
CA GLU A 394 -38.73 83.67 -58.52
C GLU A 394 -39.76 84.06 -59.58
N ASP A 395 -40.63 83.14 -60.00
CA ASP A 395 -41.71 83.42 -60.95
C ASP A 395 -42.72 84.46 -60.41
N ILE A 396 -43.02 84.44 -59.11
CA ILE A 396 -43.81 85.47 -58.42
C ILE A 396 -43.12 86.84 -58.51
N ALA A 397 -41.81 86.90 -58.29
CA ALA A 397 -41.04 88.15 -58.30
C ALA A 397 -40.94 88.81 -59.69
N VAL A 398 -41.09 88.03 -60.77
CA VAL A 398 -40.97 88.49 -62.17
C VAL A 398 -42.34 88.65 -62.85
N ALA A 399 -43.46 88.38 -62.15
CA ALA A 399 -44.80 88.46 -62.71
C ALA A 399 -45.15 89.88 -63.22
N ALA A 400 -45.61 89.96 -64.47
CA ALA A 400 -45.82 91.24 -65.18
C ALA A 400 -47.22 91.84 -65.00
N ASP A 401 -48.19 91.05 -64.54
CA ASP A 401 -49.59 91.46 -64.34
C ASP A 401 -50.24 90.67 -63.18
N GLU A 402 -51.34 91.19 -62.63
CA GLU A 402 -52.01 90.67 -61.44
C GLU A 402 -52.49 89.22 -61.62
N ALA A 403 -52.99 88.87 -62.81
CA ALA A 403 -53.47 87.52 -63.10
C ALA A 403 -52.32 86.48 -63.14
N LYS A 404 -51.15 86.85 -63.67
CA LYS A 404 -49.95 86.00 -63.63
C LYS A 404 -49.35 85.91 -62.24
N LEU A 405 -49.44 86.98 -61.45
CA LEU A 405 -48.99 86.98 -60.05
C LEU A 405 -49.84 86.00 -59.22
N GLU A 406 -51.16 86.06 -59.35
CA GLU A 406 -52.08 85.14 -58.66
C GLU A 406 -51.81 83.68 -59.04
N ALA A 407 -51.62 83.38 -60.34
CA ALA A 407 -51.26 82.04 -60.80
C ALA A 407 -49.89 81.56 -60.28
N ALA A 408 -48.89 82.42 -60.19
CA ALA A 408 -47.57 82.08 -59.64
C ALA A 408 -47.63 81.85 -58.12
N VAL A 409 -48.46 82.62 -57.41
CA VAL A 409 -48.74 82.44 -55.97
C VAL A 409 -49.44 81.11 -55.71
N ASP A 410 -50.44 80.74 -56.52
CA ASP A 410 -51.10 79.43 -56.42
C ASP A 410 -50.13 78.27 -56.63
N VAL A 411 -49.20 78.39 -57.59
CA VAL A 411 -48.14 77.39 -57.82
C VAL A 411 -47.21 77.28 -56.61
N ALA A 412 -46.78 78.41 -56.03
CA ALA A 412 -45.94 78.39 -54.83
C ALA A 412 -46.65 77.79 -53.61
N HIS A 413 -47.95 78.07 -53.42
CA HIS A 413 -48.76 77.41 -52.39
C HIS A 413 -48.85 75.91 -52.61
N GLN A 414 -49.09 75.45 -53.84
CA GLN A 414 -49.08 74.02 -54.16
C GLN A 414 -47.72 73.37 -53.87
N ARG A 415 -46.60 74.07 -54.07
CA ARG A 415 -45.26 73.57 -53.74
C ARG A 415 -45.01 73.50 -52.24
N LEU A 416 -45.56 74.42 -51.45
CA LEU A 416 -45.55 74.32 -49.98
C LEU A 416 -46.36 73.11 -49.51
N ASP A 417 -47.53 72.86 -50.11
CA ASP A 417 -48.34 71.67 -49.82
C ASP A 417 -47.58 70.37 -50.18
N ASP A 418 -46.85 70.36 -51.30
CA ASP A 418 -46.02 69.23 -51.71
C ASP A 418 -44.87 68.94 -50.73
N ILE A 419 -44.27 70.00 -50.14
CA ILE A 419 -43.24 69.90 -49.08
C ILE A 419 -43.88 69.40 -47.79
N GLU A 420 -45.00 69.98 -47.34
CA GLU A 420 -45.68 69.54 -46.13
C GLU A 420 -46.08 68.06 -46.21
N LEU A 421 -46.64 67.65 -47.36
CA LEU A 421 -46.99 66.25 -47.61
C LEU A 421 -45.74 65.34 -47.57
N ASN A 422 -44.60 65.80 -48.09
CA ASN A 422 -43.32 65.08 -48.03
C ASN A 422 -42.92 64.76 -46.58
N TYR A 423 -43.00 65.76 -45.69
CA TYR A 423 -42.64 65.61 -44.28
C TYR A 423 -43.61 64.68 -43.54
N ARG A 424 -44.91 64.78 -43.85
CA ARG A 424 -45.93 63.87 -43.30
C ARG A 424 -45.67 62.42 -43.72
N ASP A 425 -45.42 62.17 -45.00
CA ASP A 425 -45.11 60.85 -45.55
C ASP A 425 -43.80 60.29 -45.00
N PHE A 426 -42.78 61.14 -44.85
CA PHE A 426 -41.51 60.77 -44.23
C PHE A 426 -41.68 60.37 -42.76
N ASN A 427 -42.44 61.15 -41.98
CA ASN A 427 -42.70 60.84 -40.57
C ASN A 427 -43.46 59.51 -40.41
N VAL A 428 -44.47 59.25 -41.27
CA VAL A 428 -45.19 57.97 -41.29
C VAL A 428 -44.23 56.81 -41.58
N ALA A 429 -43.43 56.92 -42.65
CA ALA A 429 -42.48 55.88 -43.06
C ALA A 429 -41.39 55.61 -41.99
N MET A 430 -40.84 56.66 -41.38
CA MET A 430 -39.87 56.54 -40.28
C MET A 430 -40.49 55.88 -39.05
N GLY A 431 -41.72 56.27 -38.70
CA GLY A 431 -42.48 55.67 -37.61
C GLY A 431 -42.79 54.18 -37.86
N GLU A 432 -43.08 53.77 -39.09
CA GLU A 432 -43.27 52.37 -39.47
C GLU A 432 -41.98 51.55 -39.32
N ILE A 433 -40.84 52.05 -39.82
CA ILE A 433 -39.54 51.37 -39.69
C ILE A 433 -39.17 51.24 -38.22
N ALA A 434 -39.31 52.31 -37.43
CA ALA A 434 -39.00 52.30 -36.00
C ALA A 434 -39.88 51.31 -35.21
N ARG A 435 -41.19 51.25 -35.52
CA ARG A 435 -42.13 50.31 -34.90
C ARG A 435 -41.89 48.85 -35.32
N SER A 436 -41.23 48.61 -36.46
CA SER A 436 -40.89 47.25 -36.90
C SER A 436 -39.78 46.59 -36.07
N ASN A 437 -38.93 47.38 -35.39
CA ASN A 437 -37.82 46.85 -34.59
C ASN A 437 -38.30 46.08 -33.34
N PRO A 438 -39.12 46.65 -32.43
CA PRO A 438 -39.65 45.91 -31.29
C PRO A 438 -40.37 44.61 -31.69
N LYS A 439 -41.11 44.62 -32.81
CA LYS A 439 -41.81 43.44 -33.33
C LYS A 439 -40.82 42.34 -33.76
N SER A 440 -39.85 42.69 -34.59
CA SER A 440 -38.83 41.74 -35.07
C SER A 440 -37.98 41.19 -33.93
N GLN A 441 -37.65 42.02 -32.94
CA GLN A 441 -36.95 41.60 -31.72
C GLN A 441 -37.78 40.64 -30.87
N SER A 442 -39.10 40.87 -30.75
CA SER A 442 -40.02 39.97 -30.05
C SER A 442 -40.12 38.60 -30.73
N GLU A 443 -40.25 38.56 -32.06
CA GLU A 443 -40.31 37.31 -32.82
C GLU A 443 -39.00 36.51 -32.70
N ALA A 444 -37.85 37.19 -32.77
CA ALA A 444 -36.54 36.57 -32.55
C ALA A 444 -36.36 36.04 -31.11
N TRP A 445 -36.92 36.76 -30.12
CA TRP A 445 -36.93 36.32 -28.73
C TRP A 445 -37.79 35.07 -28.51
N GLU A 446 -38.98 34.99 -29.10
CA GLU A 446 -39.84 33.81 -29.03
C GLU A 446 -39.20 32.57 -29.69
N GLU A 447 -38.53 32.76 -30.82
CA GLU A 447 -37.77 31.68 -31.47
C GLU A 447 -36.58 31.22 -30.62
N TYR A 448 -35.85 32.16 -30.00
CA TYR A 448 -34.81 31.84 -29.04
C TYR A 448 -35.34 31.02 -27.85
N GLN A 449 -36.47 31.44 -27.26
CA GLN A 449 -37.12 30.72 -26.17
C GLN A 449 -37.51 29.30 -26.60
N ARG A 450 -38.11 29.12 -27.79
CA ARG A 450 -38.45 27.79 -28.33
C ARG A 450 -37.22 26.89 -28.47
N ARG A 451 -36.14 27.41 -29.09
CA ARG A 451 -34.86 26.67 -29.24
C ARG A 451 -34.25 26.31 -27.89
N LEU A 452 -34.33 27.22 -26.92
CA LEU A 452 -33.80 27.01 -25.58
C LEU A 452 -34.61 25.94 -24.82
N CYS A 453 -35.94 25.99 -24.89
CA CYS A 453 -36.84 24.98 -24.32
C CYS A 453 -36.56 23.58 -24.88
N LEU A 454 -36.34 23.46 -26.20
CA LEU A 454 -35.93 22.20 -26.84
C LEU A 454 -34.59 21.69 -26.30
N VAL A 455 -33.60 22.55 -26.13
CA VAL A 455 -32.29 22.17 -25.55
C VAL A 455 -32.43 21.72 -24.09
N MET A 456 -33.29 22.38 -23.31
CA MET A 456 -33.59 22.00 -21.93
C MET A 456 -34.54 20.81 -21.80
N ARG A 457 -35.09 20.30 -22.92
CA ARG A 457 -36.15 19.28 -22.95
C ARG A 457 -37.40 19.68 -22.15
N LEU A 458 -37.62 20.98 -22.02
CA LEU A 458 -38.85 21.56 -21.49
C LEU A 458 -39.81 21.62 -22.67
N VAL A 459 -40.61 20.57 -22.88
CA VAL A 459 -41.68 20.62 -23.89
C VAL A 459 -42.76 21.59 -23.38
N PRO A 460 -43.14 22.63 -24.14
CA PRO A 460 -44.40 23.31 -23.87
C PRO A 460 -45.52 22.31 -24.23
N ASN A 461 -46.22 21.78 -23.22
CA ASN A 461 -47.40 20.90 -23.34
C ASN A 461 -47.22 19.52 -24.02
N ALA A 462 -46.58 18.58 -23.32
CA ALA A 462 -46.94 17.17 -23.45
C ALA A 462 -47.48 16.69 -22.10
N ALA A 463 -48.74 16.26 -22.04
CA ALA A 463 -49.31 15.62 -20.85
C ALA A 463 -48.45 14.39 -20.48
N PRO A 464 -48.22 14.11 -19.18
CA PRO A 464 -47.46 12.94 -18.77
C PRO A 464 -48.06 11.68 -19.38
N ARG A 465 -47.20 10.78 -19.90
CA ARG A 465 -47.65 9.43 -20.26
C ARG A 465 -48.24 8.79 -19.00
N PRO A 466 -49.46 8.23 -19.05
CA PRO A 466 -49.96 7.45 -17.92
C PRO A 466 -48.98 6.31 -17.65
N GLU A 467 -48.64 6.12 -16.37
CA GLU A 467 -47.85 4.98 -15.91
C GLU A 467 -48.56 3.68 -16.33
N PRO A 468 -47.82 2.64 -16.75
CA PRO A 468 -48.43 1.33 -16.95
C PRO A 468 -49.05 0.87 -15.64
N GLU A 469 -50.33 0.48 -15.70
CA GLU A 469 -51.06 -0.07 -14.54
C GLU A 469 -50.24 -1.20 -13.90
N PRO A 470 -50.15 -1.27 -12.56
CA PRO A 470 -49.52 -2.38 -11.88
C PRO A 470 -50.24 -3.67 -12.26
N GLU A 471 -49.48 -4.69 -12.66
CA GLU A 471 -50.00 -6.03 -12.92
C GLU A 471 -50.81 -6.51 -11.69
N PRO A 472 -51.99 -7.12 -11.89
CA PRO A 472 -52.81 -7.59 -10.80
C PRO A 472 -52.05 -8.61 -9.97
N GLU A 473 -52.00 -8.40 -8.65
CA GLU A 473 -51.46 -9.37 -7.68
C GLU A 473 -52.04 -10.76 -7.94
N ALA A 474 -51.15 -11.75 -8.04
CA ALA A 474 -51.52 -13.15 -8.17
C ALA A 474 -52.44 -13.54 -7.00
N ALA A 475 -53.59 -14.11 -7.33
CA ALA A 475 -54.54 -14.62 -6.35
C ALA A 475 -53.86 -15.67 -5.44
N PRO A 476 -54.14 -15.67 -4.13
CA PRO A 476 -53.61 -16.68 -3.23
C PRO A 476 -54.18 -18.05 -3.60
N GLU A 477 -53.29 -19.04 -3.74
CA GLU A 477 -53.66 -20.43 -3.95
C GLU A 477 -54.48 -20.94 -2.74
N PRO A 478 -55.61 -21.65 -2.98
CA PRO A 478 -56.36 -22.28 -1.91
C PRO A 478 -55.64 -23.54 -1.37
N GLU A 479 -55.73 -23.67 -0.05
CA GLU A 479 -55.18 -24.66 0.90
C GLU A 479 -54.81 -26.07 0.41
#